data_AF-A8S0I9-F1
#
_entry.id   AF-A8S0I9-F1
#
_cell.length_a   1.000
_cell.length_b   1.000
_cell.length_c   1.000
_cell.angle_alpha   90.00
_cell.angle_beta   90.00
_cell.angle_gamma   90.00
#
_symmetry.space_group_name_H-M   'P 1'
#
loop_
_entity.id
_entity.type
_entity.pdbx_description
1 polymer ?
#
loop_
_entity_poly.entity_id
_entity_poly.type
_entity_poly.pdbx_seq_one_letter_code
_entity_poly.pdbx_strand_id
1 'polypeptide(L)'
;MIKIAKLATAHMFDENNPEDSDYELWKGIAEYMDGEDAYVVESTAMEGKYVFLGLCDGNKDKELAYMMEQDGMTGVFIDDREGFEAAWELKEYEHEGCFCIEPQWIESCKGLKEENDS
;
A
#
# COMPACT_ATOMS: atom_id res chain seq x y z
N MET A 1 3.19 1.74 -17.19
CA MET A 1 3.76 3.08 -16.88
C MET A 1 3.42 3.39 -15.44
N ILE A 2 4.41 3.79 -14.63
CA ILE A 2 4.20 4.16 -13.23
C ILE A 2 3.53 5.54 -13.18
N LYS A 3 2.56 5.69 -12.29
CA LYS A 3 1.85 6.93 -12.00
C LYS A 3 1.96 7.23 -10.51
N ILE A 4 1.75 8.50 -10.16
CA ILE A 4 1.57 8.94 -8.78
C ILE A 4 0.08 9.20 -8.58
N ALA A 5 -0.53 8.49 -7.66
CA ALA A 5 -1.94 8.63 -7.29
C ALA A 5 -2.07 9.27 -5.91
N LYS A 6 -2.97 10.24 -5.79
CA LYS A 6 -3.43 10.76 -4.49
C LYS A 6 -4.53 9.82 -3.98
N LEU A 7 -4.30 9.21 -2.83
CA LEU A 7 -5.19 8.21 -2.24
C LEU A 7 -6.34 8.85 -1.47
N ALA A 8 -7.52 8.24 -1.53
CA ALA A 8 -8.71 8.59 -0.76
C ALA A 8 -9.30 7.33 -0.14
N THR A 9 -8.59 6.72 0.81
CA THR A 9 -8.80 5.36 1.30
C THR A 9 -9.50 5.27 2.66
N ALA A 10 -9.78 6.38 3.35
CA ALA A 10 -10.33 6.37 4.72
C ALA A 10 -11.59 5.48 4.91
N HIS A 11 -12.39 5.29 3.86
CA HIS A 11 -13.64 4.51 3.89
C HIS A 11 -13.56 3.21 3.10
N MET A 12 -12.35 2.77 2.70
CA MET A 12 -12.14 1.66 1.77
C MET A 12 -12.74 0.34 2.26
N PHE A 13 -12.75 0.11 3.57
CA PHE A 13 -13.18 -1.14 4.19
C PHE A 13 -14.42 -1.00 5.09
N ASP A 14 -15.15 0.12 5.02
CA ASP A 14 -16.32 0.35 5.88
C ASP A 14 -17.44 -0.69 5.66
N GLU A 15 -17.50 -1.32 4.49
CA GLU A 15 -18.47 -2.36 4.14
C GLU A 15 -17.97 -3.80 4.41
N ASN A 16 -16.72 -3.97 4.85
CA ASN A 16 -16.17 -5.30 5.16
C ASN A 16 -16.80 -5.88 6.43
N ASN A 17 -16.67 -7.20 6.60
CA ASN A 17 -17.17 -7.91 7.77
C ASN A 17 -16.40 -7.47 9.04
N PRO A 18 -17.03 -6.82 10.02
CA PRO A 18 -16.36 -6.41 11.26
C PRO A 18 -15.99 -7.58 12.18
N GLU A 19 -16.53 -8.79 11.92
CA GLU A 19 -16.16 -10.00 12.66
C GLU A 19 -14.86 -10.65 12.14
N ASP A 20 -14.27 -10.14 11.06
CA ASP A 20 -12.95 -10.56 10.60
C ASP A 20 -11.88 -10.13 11.62
N SER A 21 -10.94 -11.03 11.95
CA SER A 21 -9.92 -10.76 12.97
C SER A 21 -9.01 -9.60 12.59
N ASP A 22 -8.80 -9.39 11.29
CA ASP A 22 -7.88 -8.37 10.77
C ASP A 22 -8.64 -7.11 10.31
N TYR A 23 -9.95 -7.02 10.55
CA TYR A 23 -10.78 -5.89 10.13
C TYR A 23 -10.23 -4.54 10.62
N GLU A 24 -9.97 -4.42 11.92
CA GLU A 24 -9.47 -3.17 12.51
C GLU A 24 -8.06 -2.82 12.02
N LEU A 25 -7.23 -3.84 11.72
CA LEU A 25 -5.91 -3.63 11.11
C LEU A 25 -6.05 -3.02 9.72
N TRP A 26 -6.83 -3.66 8.85
CA TRP A 26 -7.01 -3.22 7.47
C TRP A 26 -7.70 -1.86 7.40
N LYS A 27 -8.65 -1.59 8.30
CA LYS A 27 -9.23 -0.25 8.45
C LYS A 27 -8.18 0.79 8.83
N GLY A 28 -7.32 0.50 9.81
CA GLY A 28 -6.22 1.38 10.20
C GLY A 28 -5.21 1.62 9.06
N ILE A 29 -4.90 0.59 8.27
CA ILE A 29 -4.06 0.70 7.06
C ILE A 29 -4.70 1.64 6.03
N ALA A 30 -6.00 1.47 5.77
CA ALA A 30 -6.74 2.32 4.85
C ALA A 30 -6.78 3.79 5.32
N GLU A 31 -6.97 4.04 6.61
CA GLU A 31 -6.92 5.39 7.18
C GLU A 31 -5.49 5.98 7.12
N TYR A 32 -4.45 5.17 7.34
CA TYR A 32 -3.06 5.62 7.27
C TYR A 32 -2.62 6.01 5.85
N MET A 33 -3.16 5.32 4.84
CA MET A 33 -2.92 5.62 3.43
C MET A 33 -3.70 6.84 2.93
N ASP A 34 -4.74 7.27 3.65
CA ASP A 34 -5.65 8.31 3.18
C ASP A 34 -4.94 9.65 3.01
N GLY A 35 -5.12 10.28 1.85
CA GLY A 35 -4.47 11.53 1.52
C GLY A 35 -2.98 11.42 1.23
N GLU A 36 -2.38 10.23 1.18
CA GLU A 36 -0.98 10.07 0.77
C GLU A 36 -0.83 10.01 -0.76
N ASP A 37 0.36 10.39 -1.25
CA ASP A 37 0.75 10.14 -2.64
C ASP A 37 1.38 8.74 -2.73
N ALA A 38 0.98 7.93 -3.71
CA ALA A 38 1.44 6.57 -3.90
C ALA A 38 1.88 6.29 -5.34
N TYR A 39 2.88 5.42 -5.49
CA TYR A 39 3.25 4.87 -6.80
C TYR A 39 2.26 3.75 -7.16
N VAL A 40 1.68 3.86 -8.35
CA VAL A 40 0.75 2.86 -8.87
C VAL A 40 1.02 2.53 -10.34
N VAL A 41 0.58 1.36 -10.78
CA VAL A 41 0.57 0.98 -12.21
C VAL A 41 -0.81 0.47 -12.59
N GLU A 42 -1.24 0.68 -13.84
CA GLU A 42 -2.48 0.05 -14.32
C GLU A 42 -2.35 -1.46 -14.31
N SER A 43 -3.31 -2.13 -13.67
CA SER A 43 -3.35 -3.58 -13.61
C SER A 43 -3.57 -4.15 -15.00
N THR A 44 -2.72 -5.11 -15.39
CA THR A 44 -2.88 -5.87 -16.63
C THR A 44 -3.87 -7.03 -16.46
N ALA A 45 -4.16 -7.43 -15.23
CA ALA A 45 -5.09 -8.50 -14.90
C ALA A 45 -6.53 -7.99 -14.67
N MET A 46 -6.69 -6.74 -14.24
CA MET A 46 -7.98 -6.15 -13.88
C MET A 46 -8.13 -4.77 -14.54
N GLU A 47 -8.91 -4.73 -15.63
CA GLU A 47 -9.14 -3.50 -16.38
C GLU A 47 -9.68 -2.38 -15.48
N GLY A 48 -9.06 -1.19 -15.60
CA GLY A 48 -9.44 -0.02 -14.84
C GLY A 48 -8.96 0.01 -13.40
N LYS A 49 -8.30 -1.04 -12.87
CA LYS A 49 -7.72 -1.03 -11.52
C LYS A 49 -6.24 -0.68 -11.54
N TYR A 50 -5.73 -0.29 -10.38
CA TYR A 50 -4.33 0.04 -10.17
C TYR A 50 -3.68 -0.95 -9.20
N VAL A 51 -2.47 -1.40 -9.51
CA VAL A 51 -1.62 -2.10 -8.55
C VAL A 51 -0.84 -1.05 -7.77
N PHE A 52 -0.94 -1.11 -6.45
CA PHE A 52 -0.17 -0.31 -5.51
C PHE A 52 1.26 -0.83 -5.42
N LEU A 53 2.23 0.07 -5.51
CA LEU A 53 3.65 -0.25 -5.40
C LEU A 53 4.31 0.25 -4.12
N GLY A 54 3.67 1.18 -3.41
CA GLY A 54 4.23 1.84 -2.23
C GLY A 54 3.86 3.33 -2.16
N LEU A 55 3.98 3.91 -0.97
CA LEU A 55 3.84 5.35 -0.75
C LEU A 55 5.06 6.10 -1.28
N CYS A 56 4.87 7.35 -1.70
CA CYS A 56 5.98 8.20 -2.16
C CYS A 56 6.88 8.67 -1.01
N ASP A 57 6.37 8.76 0.21
CA ASP A 57 7.16 9.03 1.42
C ASP A 57 7.74 7.71 1.95
N GLY A 58 9.05 7.51 1.78
CA GLY A 58 9.71 6.26 2.16
C GLY A 58 9.68 5.93 3.65
N ASN A 59 9.54 6.91 4.55
CA ASN A 59 9.37 6.62 5.98
C ASN A 59 7.96 6.10 6.25
N LYS A 60 6.96 6.71 5.62
CA LYS A 60 5.58 6.24 5.75
C LYS A 60 5.38 4.89 5.07
N ASP A 61 6.03 4.68 3.94
CA ASP A 61 6.01 3.42 3.21
C ASP A 61 6.61 2.27 4.03
N LYS A 62 7.74 2.50 4.70
CA LYS A 62 8.32 1.52 5.64
C LYS A 62 7.33 1.18 6.77
N GLU A 63 6.69 2.18 7.35
CA GLU A 63 5.73 1.94 8.43
C GLU A 63 4.48 1.21 7.93
N LEU A 64 3.98 1.58 6.74
CA LEU A 64 2.88 0.89 6.08
C LEU A 64 3.21 -0.59 5.83
N ALA A 65 4.42 -0.88 5.36
CA ALA A 65 4.90 -2.25 5.17
C ALA A 65 4.85 -3.02 6.50
N TYR A 66 5.35 -2.45 7.60
CA TYR A 66 5.26 -3.10 8.91
C TYR A 66 3.81 -3.31 9.39
N MET A 67 2.91 -2.36 9.14
CA MET A 67 1.49 -2.50 9.45
C MET A 67 0.87 -3.67 8.67
N MET A 68 1.18 -3.81 7.38
CA MET A 68 0.69 -4.93 6.56
C MET A 68 1.23 -6.28 7.02
N GLU A 69 2.45 -6.34 7.58
CA GLU A 69 3.02 -7.55 8.17
C GLU A 69 2.30 -8.03 9.44
N GLN A 70 1.35 -7.26 9.98
CA GLN A 70 0.52 -7.69 11.10
C GLN A 70 -0.71 -8.49 10.65
N ASP A 71 -0.93 -8.64 9.34
CA ASP A 71 -1.99 -9.49 8.79
C ASP A 71 -1.76 -10.96 9.20
N GLY A 72 -2.79 -11.59 9.79
CA GLY A 72 -2.68 -12.93 10.34
C GLY A 72 -2.61 -14.03 9.29
N MET A 73 -2.89 -13.72 8.02
CA MET A 73 -2.87 -14.66 6.90
C MET A 73 -1.56 -14.61 6.11
N THR A 74 -1.01 -13.41 5.88
CA THR A 74 0.17 -13.20 5.03
C THR A 74 1.40 -12.68 5.76
N GLY A 75 1.24 -12.09 6.95
CA GLY A 75 2.32 -11.47 7.69
C GLY A 75 3.37 -12.47 8.18
N VAL A 76 4.64 -12.10 8.06
CA VAL A 76 5.79 -12.89 8.56
C VAL A 76 6.51 -12.22 9.73
N PHE A 77 6.26 -10.91 9.96
CA PHE A 77 6.81 -10.14 11.08
C PHE A 77 5.74 -9.70 12.10
N ILE A 78 4.75 -10.56 12.38
CA ILE A 78 3.70 -10.31 13.37
C ILE A 78 4.34 -10.08 14.75
N ASP A 79 4.07 -8.92 15.34
CA ASP A 79 4.67 -8.45 16.60
C ASP A 79 6.22 -8.41 16.63
N ASP A 80 6.89 -8.54 15.47
CA ASP A 80 8.36 -8.59 15.36
C ASP A 80 8.93 -7.34 14.68
N ARG A 81 8.88 -6.20 15.40
CA ARG A 81 9.43 -4.93 14.91
C ARG A 81 10.93 -5.00 14.68
N GLU A 82 11.67 -5.62 15.58
CA GLU A 82 13.14 -5.68 15.50
C GLU A 82 13.60 -6.52 14.30
N GLY A 83 12.96 -7.67 14.07
CA GLY A 83 13.21 -8.52 12.90
C GLY A 83 12.88 -7.80 11.59
N PHE A 84 11.73 -7.12 11.52
CA PHE A 84 11.36 -6.32 10.36
C PHE A 84 12.38 -5.21 10.08
N GLU A 85 12.81 -4.46 11.10
CA GLU A 85 13.77 -3.39 10.94
C GLU A 85 15.13 -3.90 10.46
N ALA A 86 15.59 -5.03 10.99
CA ALA A 86 16.82 -5.67 10.52
C ALA A 86 16.71 -6.11 9.05
N ALA A 87 15.62 -6.77 8.66
CA ALA A 87 15.39 -7.18 7.28
C ALA A 87 15.30 -5.97 6.32
N TRP A 88 14.66 -4.88 6.76
CA TRP A 88 14.58 -3.63 6.00
C TRP A 88 15.95 -2.99 5.80
N GLU A 89 16.76 -2.87 6.86
CA GLU A 89 18.10 -2.28 6.81
C GLU A 89 19.07 -3.08 5.93
N LEU A 90 18.95 -4.42 5.96
CA LEU A 90 19.73 -5.33 5.12
C LEU A 90 19.21 -5.41 3.68
N LYS A 91 18.06 -4.79 3.38
CA LYS A 91 17.35 -4.89 2.08
C LYS A 91 16.97 -6.33 1.73
N GLU A 92 16.67 -7.13 2.75
CA GLU A 92 16.19 -8.50 2.64
C GLU A 92 14.66 -8.59 2.73
N TYR A 93 14.00 -7.49 3.12
CA TYR A 93 12.54 -7.39 3.10
C TYR A 93 12.01 -7.34 1.66
N GLU A 94 11.21 -8.34 1.30
CA GLU A 94 10.39 -8.36 0.09
C GLU A 94 8.93 -8.55 0.52
N HIS A 95 8.07 -7.58 0.22
CA HIS A 95 6.65 -7.69 0.55
C HIS A 95 5.99 -8.73 -0.37
N GLU A 96 5.51 -9.83 0.20
CA GLU A 96 4.75 -10.85 -0.52
C GLU A 96 3.27 -10.46 -0.58
N GLY A 97 2.90 -9.63 -1.56
CA GLY A 97 1.52 -9.19 -1.71
C GLY A 97 1.29 -8.30 -2.93
N CYS A 98 0.08 -8.36 -3.49
CA CYS A 98 -0.37 -7.42 -4.51
C CYS A 98 -1.64 -6.73 -4.02
N PHE A 99 -1.52 -5.46 -3.66
CA PHE A 99 -2.65 -4.64 -3.24
C PHE A 99 -3.20 -3.88 -4.45
N CYS A 100 -4.48 -4.12 -4.78
CA CYS A 100 -5.14 -3.44 -5.89
C CYS A 100 -6.02 -2.30 -5.36
N ILE A 101 -5.82 -1.10 -5.91
CA ILE A 101 -6.62 0.08 -5.61
C ILE A 101 -7.62 0.31 -6.76
N GLU A 102 -8.89 0.40 -6.40
CA GLU A 102 -9.96 0.75 -7.33
C GLU A 102 -9.99 2.26 -7.61
N PRO A 103 -10.42 2.69 -8.81
CA PRO A 103 -10.45 4.11 -9.18
C PRO A 103 -11.20 5.03 -8.20
N GLN A 104 -12.23 4.51 -7.53
CA GLN A 104 -13.01 5.29 -6.56
C GLN A 104 -12.20 5.73 -5.34
N TRP A 105 -11.09 5.05 -5.04
CA TRP A 105 -10.19 5.35 -3.94
C TRP A 105 -8.97 6.17 -4.38
N ILE A 106 -9.03 6.75 -5.58
CA ILE A 106 -8.00 7.65 -6.12
C ILE A 106 -8.64 9.00 -6.37
N GLU A 107 -8.19 10.02 -5.64
CA GLU A 107 -8.63 11.41 -5.81
C GLU A 107 -8.08 12.01 -7.11
N SER A 108 -6.80 11.76 -7.40
CA SER A 108 -6.15 12.21 -8.63
C SER A 108 -4.98 11.32 -9.03
N CYS A 109 -4.63 11.30 -10.31
CA CYS A 109 -3.54 10.49 -10.82
C CYS A 109 -2.73 11.26 -11.87
N LYS A 110 -1.40 11.30 -11.71
CA LYS A 110 -0.47 11.95 -12.65
C LYS A 110 0.57 10.93 -13.13
N GLY A 111 0.87 10.93 -14.42
CA GLY A 111 1.99 10.14 -14.93
C GLY A 111 3.32 10.70 -14.43
N LEU A 112 4.26 9.83 -14.05
CA LEU A 112 5.66 10.22 -13.97
C LEU A 112 6.11 10.50 -15.41
N LYS A 113 6.31 11.78 -15.75
CA LYS A 113 6.94 12.12 -17.03
C LYS A 113 8.35 11.55 -16.98
N GLU A 114 8.73 10.80 -18.01
CA GLU A 114 10.14 10.60 -18.32
C GLU A 114 10.74 11.99 -18.55
N GLU A 115 11.69 12.40 -17.71
CA GLU A 115 12.59 13.48 -18.08
C GLU A 115 13.34 12.98 -19.32
N ASN A 116 12.86 13.38 -20.50
CA ASN A 116 13.65 13.31 -21.71
C ASN A 116 14.81 14.29 -21.51
N ASP A 117 15.94 13.76 -21.05
CA ASP A 117 17.24 14.41 -21.18
C ASP A 117 17.39 14.86 -22.65
N SER A 118 17.54 16.18 -22.81
CA SER A 118 17.71 16.87 -24.09
C SER A 118 19.13 16.75 -24.62
#